data_AF-A0A5B8VRD4-F1
#
_entry.id   AF-A0A5B8VRD4-F1
#
_cell.length_a   1.000
_cell.length_b   1.000
_cell.length_c   1.000
_cell.angle_alpha   90.00
_cell.angle_beta   90.00
_cell.angle_gamma   90.00
#
_symmetry.space_group_name_H-M   'P 1'
#
loop_
_entity.id
_entity.type
_entity.pdbx_description
1 polymer ?
#
loop_
_entity_poly.entity_id
_entity_poly.type
_entity_poly.pdbx_seq_one_letter_code
_entity_poly.pdbx_strand_id
1 'polypeptide(L)'
;MKTVIQKGVYGLLLITGLGLMACNQRTNTAKEKSGKDSSAQLTINTSIREGTQATKWEQHVFVVNIVPDSARLAKYLSYHQHIWPEVEAGFKKAGYKEISVSRFKNLLVMTVIIPQGANLDSMSKIAEASNPKCAEWNRLMDQFQRGVSGTAPGQKWVEAKQFYHFENK
;
A
#
# COMPACT_ATOMS: atom_id res chain seq x y z
N MET A 1 31.85 6.82 13.70
CA MET A 1 31.02 6.34 12.57
C MET A 1 29.57 6.37 13.03
N LYS A 2 28.72 7.20 12.42
CA LYS A 2 27.31 7.32 12.83
C LYS A 2 26.53 6.18 12.18
N THR A 3 26.01 5.27 13.00
CA THR A 3 25.11 4.20 12.58
C THR A 3 23.82 4.82 12.05
N VAL A 4 23.67 4.83 10.73
CA VAL A 4 22.41 5.15 10.07
C VAL A 4 21.53 3.91 10.20
N ILE A 5 20.63 3.91 11.19
CA ILE A 5 19.56 2.92 11.29
C ILE A 5 18.60 3.20 10.14
N GLN A 6 18.72 2.44 9.04
CA GLN A 6 17.71 2.42 7.98
C GLN A 6 16.43 1.81 8.54
N LYS A 7 15.55 2.66 9.08
CA LYS A 7 14.14 2.36 9.27
C LYS A 7 13.49 2.34 7.89
N GLY A 8 13.53 1.19 7.24
CA GLY A 8 12.93 0.95 5.93
C GLY A 8 12.44 -0.48 5.82
N VAL A 9 11.70 -0.94 6.85
CA VAL A 9 10.96 -2.20 6.77
C VAL A 9 9.63 -1.84 6.13
N TYR A 10 9.58 -1.82 4.80
CA TYR A 10 8.33 -1.69 4.06
C TYR A 10 7.47 -2.90 4.41
N GLY A 11 6.55 -2.69 5.35
CA GLY A 11 5.64 -3.67 5.89
C GLY A 11 4.48 -3.86 4.93
N LEU A 12 4.76 -4.18 3.67
CA LEU A 12 3.71 -4.35 2.67
C LEU A 12 2.87 -5.61 2.93
N LEU A 13 3.36 -6.57 3.75
CA LEU A 13 2.65 -7.81 4.08
C LEU A 13 3.22 -8.50 5.33
N LEU A 14 3.27 -7.81 6.48
CA LEU A 14 3.62 -8.48 7.75
C LEU A 14 2.47 -8.40 8.75
N ILE A 15 1.59 -9.39 8.65
CA ILE A 15 0.94 -9.94 9.83
C ILE A 15 2.03 -10.68 10.60
N THR A 16 2.69 -9.98 11.52
CA THR A 16 3.36 -10.62 12.64
C THR A 16 2.68 -10.12 13.91
N GLY A 17 1.87 -10.99 14.51
CA GLY A 17 1.16 -10.69 15.74
C GLY A 17 2.12 -10.37 16.88
N LEU A 18 1.85 -9.26 17.56
CA LEU A 18 1.98 -9.12 19.00
C LEU A 18 0.90 -8.14 19.46
N GLY A 19 0.25 -8.48 20.57
CA GLY A 19 -1.05 -7.94 20.92
C GLY A 19 -1.07 -6.61 21.67
N LEU A 20 -2.29 -6.37 22.14
CA LEU A 20 -2.73 -5.51 23.23
C LEU A 20 -3.02 -4.02 22.97
N MET A 21 -4.27 -3.72 23.32
CA MET A 21 -4.79 -2.54 24.01
C MET A 21 -5.14 -1.29 23.20
N ALA A 22 -6.46 -1.12 23.12
CA ALA A 22 -7.20 0.07 23.54
C ALA A 22 -6.91 1.39 22.83
N CYS A 23 -7.93 1.92 22.13
CA CYS A 23 -8.48 3.25 22.41
C CYS A 23 -9.70 3.53 21.52
N ASN A 24 -10.90 3.47 22.08
CA ASN A 24 -12.09 4.18 21.61
C ASN A 24 -12.99 4.23 22.88
N GLN A 25 -13.48 5.35 23.40
CA GLN A 25 -13.99 6.56 22.78
C GLN A 25 -13.83 7.72 23.79
N ARG A 26 -13.48 8.92 23.32
CA ARG A 26 -13.78 10.16 24.04
C ARG A 26 -14.70 10.97 23.13
N THR A 27 -16.00 10.90 23.38
CA THR A 27 -16.99 11.78 22.77
C THR A 27 -16.85 13.17 23.40
N ASN A 28 -16.66 14.19 22.56
CA ASN A 28 -16.79 15.58 22.96
C ASN A 28 -18.05 16.12 22.27
N THR A 29 -19.10 16.37 23.04
CA THR A 29 -20.25 17.18 22.64
C THR A 29 -20.08 18.58 23.26
N ALA A 30 -19.92 19.59 22.41
CA ALA A 30 -20.06 21.01 22.77
C ALA A 30 -20.87 21.66 21.64
N LYS A 31 -22.16 21.89 21.83
CA LYS A 31 -22.79 23.12 22.36
C LYS A 31 -22.85 24.23 21.30
N GLU A 32 -23.95 24.23 20.56
CA GLU A 32 -24.36 25.24 19.59
C GLU A 32 -25.03 26.42 20.33
N LYS A 33 -24.67 27.67 19.96
CA LYS A 33 -25.42 28.88 20.32
C LYS A 33 -25.53 29.82 19.12
N SER A 34 -26.79 30.20 18.92
CA SER A 34 -27.36 31.22 18.03
C SER A 34 -26.68 32.60 18.10
N GLY A 35 -26.67 33.29 16.96
CA GLY A 35 -26.30 34.71 16.79
C GLY A 35 -26.73 35.21 15.41
N LYS A 36 -27.25 36.43 15.35
CA LYS A 36 -28.23 36.95 14.40
C LYS A 36 -27.67 38.12 13.57
N ASP A 37 -28.34 38.40 12.44
CA ASP A 37 -28.43 39.67 11.68
C ASP A 37 -27.22 40.19 10.86
N SER A 38 -27.48 40.38 9.55
CA SER A 38 -27.44 41.68 8.84
C SER A 38 -26.67 41.71 7.52
N SER A 39 -27.31 42.35 6.56
CA SER A 39 -26.96 42.59 5.17
C SER A 39 -25.63 43.34 4.96
N ALA A 40 -24.79 42.83 4.05
CA ALA A 40 -23.79 43.62 3.34
C ALA A 40 -23.53 43.03 1.95
N GLN A 41 -23.18 43.93 1.04
CA GLN A 41 -23.30 43.83 -0.41
C GLN A 41 -22.24 42.96 -1.10
N LEU A 42 -22.68 42.46 -2.27
CA LEU A 42 -21.92 42.26 -3.51
C LEU A 42 -20.40 42.43 -3.45
N THR A 43 -19.68 41.31 -3.45
CA THR A 43 -18.43 41.20 -4.21
C THR A 43 -18.38 39.78 -4.76
N ILE A 44 -18.61 39.65 -6.06
CA ILE A 44 -18.45 38.38 -6.77
C ILE A 44 -16.94 38.13 -6.82
N ASN A 45 -16.40 37.48 -5.79
CA ASN A 45 -15.04 36.97 -5.83
C ASN A 45 -14.99 35.86 -6.87
N THR A 46 -14.62 36.25 -8.08
CA THR A 46 -14.11 35.36 -9.10
C THR A 46 -12.75 34.86 -8.61
N SER A 47 -12.73 33.89 -7.70
CA SER A 47 -11.51 33.30 -7.19
C SER A 47 -11.47 31.82 -7.53
N ILE A 48 -10.64 31.55 -8.55
CA ILE A 48 -9.83 30.35 -8.73
C ILE A 48 -10.63 29.11 -9.15
N ARG A 49 -10.64 28.87 -10.47
CA ARG A 49 -10.68 27.50 -10.99
C ARG A 49 -9.45 26.80 -10.41
N GLU A 50 -9.64 25.96 -9.39
CA GLU A 50 -8.65 24.96 -9.01
C GLU A 50 -8.47 24.05 -10.22
N GLY A 51 -7.50 24.38 -11.07
CA GLY A 51 -7.05 23.49 -12.12
C GLY A 51 -6.57 22.22 -11.43
N THR A 52 -7.30 21.13 -11.64
CA THR A 52 -6.92 19.79 -11.16
C THR A 52 -5.56 19.48 -11.76
N GLN A 53 -4.49 19.68 -10.99
CA GLN A 53 -3.14 19.30 -11.40
C GLN A 53 -3.16 17.79 -11.70
N ALA A 54 -2.66 17.40 -12.87
CA ALA A 54 -2.60 16.00 -13.25
C ALA A 54 -1.78 15.23 -12.20
N THR A 55 -2.36 14.16 -11.64
CA THR A 55 -1.66 13.30 -10.69
C THR A 55 -0.39 12.76 -11.33
N LYS A 56 0.76 13.07 -10.73
CA LYS A 56 2.04 12.42 -11.05
C LYS A 56 2.09 11.06 -10.39
N TRP A 57 2.72 10.10 -11.05
CA TRP A 57 2.83 8.72 -10.58
C TRP A 57 4.30 8.36 -10.36
N GLU A 58 4.57 7.52 -9.37
CA GLU A 58 5.88 6.95 -9.10
C GLU A 58 5.81 5.42 -9.06
N GLN A 59 6.91 4.77 -9.42
CA GLN A 59 7.02 3.33 -9.52
C GLN A 59 7.96 2.79 -8.44
N HIS A 60 7.53 1.73 -7.76
CA HIS A 60 8.36 0.95 -6.86
C HIS A 60 8.43 -0.49 -7.32
N VAL A 61 9.59 -1.12 -7.13
CA VAL A 61 9.82 -2.52 -7.50
C VAL A 61 10.21 -3.29 -6.25
N PHE A 62 9.61 -4.46 -6.04
CA PHE A 62 9.87 -5.33 -4.92
C PHE A 62 10.18 -6.74 -5.38
N VAL A 63 11.00 -7.45 -4.62
CA VAL A 63 11.34 -8.84 -4.87
C VAL A 63 11.09 -9.72 -3.66
N VAL A 64 10.65 -10.95 -3.93
CA VAL A 64 10.46 -12.02 -2.93
C VAL A 64 10.68 -13.37 -3.60
N ASN A 65 11.05 -14.39 -2.84
CA ASN A 65 11.05 -15.76 -3.34
C ASN A 65 9.78 -16.48 -2.92
N ILE A 66 9.26 -17.35 -3.78
CA ILE A 66 8.37 -18.43 -3.36
C ILE A 66 9.23 -19.56 -2.77
N VAL A 67 8.71 -20.22 -1.74
CA VAL A 67 9.32 -21.45 -1.19
C VAL A 67 9.56 -22.43 -2.34
N PRO A 68 10.78 -22.97 -2.52
CA PRO A 68 11.16 -23.74 -3.71
C PRO A 68 10.51 -25.14 -3.72
N ASP A 69 9.21 -25.17 -3.97
CA ASP A 69 8.34 -26.33 -3.99
C ASP A 69 7.35 -26.14 -5.15
N SER A 70 7.29 -27.12 -6.05
CA SER A 70 6.52 -27.01 -7.30
C SER A 70 5.01 -26.94 -7.06
N ALA A 71 4.50 -27.64 -6.04
CA ALA A 71 3.08 -27.63 -5.69
C ALA A 71 2.68 -26.28 -5.07
N ARG A 72 3.52 -25.73 -4.19
CA ARG A 72 3.32 -24.39 -3.61
C ARG A 72 3.34 -23.31 -4.68
N LEU A 73 4.29 -23.37 -5.62
CA LEU A 73 4.34 -22.43 -6.74
C LEU A 73 3.07 -22.52 -7.61
N ALA A 74 2.65 -23.73 -8.00
CA ALA A 74 1.45 -23.91 -8.80
C ALA A 74 0.20 -23.35 -8.11
N LYS A 75 0.06 -23.60 -6.80
CA LYS A 75 -1.06 -23.08 -6.00
C LYS A 75 -1.04 -21.56 -5.90
N TYR A 76 0.14 -20.97 -5.65
CA TYR A 76 0.31 -19.51 -5.62
C TYR A 76 -0.11 -18.85 -6.95
N LEU A 77 0.31 -19.42 -8.07
CA LEU A 77 -0.03 -18.92 -9.41
C LEU A 77 -1.52 -19.06 -9.71
N SER A 78 -2.14 -20.18 -9.32
CA SER A 78 -3.58 -20.39 -9.49
C SER A 78 -4.41 -19.34 -8.75
N TYR A 79 -4.02 -18.98 -7.52
CA TYR A 79 -4.65 -17.87 -6.80
C TYR A 79 -4.47 -16.53 -7.53
N HIS A 80 -3.29 -16.23 -8.07
CA HIS A 80 -3.04 -14.96 -8.75
C HIS A 80 -3.67 -14.86 -10.15
N GLN A 81 -4.10 -15.98 -10.74
CA GLN A 81 -4.95 -15.96 -11.93
C GLN A 81 -6.40 -15.58 -11.61
N HIS A 82 -6.82 -15.72 -10.35
CA HIS A 82 -8.18 -15.46 -9.88
C HIS A 82 -8.13 -14.73 -8.54
N ILE A 83 -7.60 -13.50 -8.55
CA ILE A 83 -7.52 -12.66 -7.36
C ILE A 83 -8.95 -12.40 -6.84
N TRP A 84 -9.12 -12.45 -5.52
CA TRP A 84 -10.41 -12.18 -4.90
C TRP A 84 -10.84 -10.72 -5.19
N PRO A 85 -12.10 -10.48 -5.58
CA PRO A 85 -12.56 -9.15 -5.95
C PRO A 85 -12.45 -8.15 -4.79
N GLU A 86 -12.55 -8.62 -3.53
CA GLU A 86 -12.37 -7.79 -2.34
C GLU A 86 -10.95 -7.22 -2.24
N VAL A 87 -9.95 -8.00 -2.65
CA VAL A 87 -8.53 -7.60 -2.61
C VAL A 87 -8.29 -6.48 -3.61
N GLU A 88 -8.80 -6.63 -4.84
CA GLU A 88 -8.71 -5.57 -5.85
C GLU A 88 -9.51 -4.32 -5.47
N ALA A 89 -10.67 -4.49 -4.83
CA ALA A 89 -11.43 -3.37 -4.27
C ALA A 89 -10.63 -2.63 -3.19
N GLY A 90 -9.88 -3.37 -2.36
CA GLY A 90 -8.94 -2.82 -1.40
C GLY A 90 -7.84 -2.00 -2.06
N PHE A 91 -7.24 -2.50 -3.15
CA PHE A 91 -6.22 -1.75 -3.91
C PHE A 91 -6.78 -0.46 -4.51
N LYS A 92 -7.98 -0.51 -5.10
CA LYS A 92 -8.67 0.66 -5.63
C LYS A 92 -8.94 1.69 -4.54
N LYS A 93 -9.43 1.25 -3.36
CA LYS A 93 -9.69 2.12 -2.22
C LYS A 93 -8.42 2.76 -1.65
N ALA A 94 -7.31 2.03 -1.65
CA ALA A 94 -6.02 2.53 -1.18
C ALA A 94 -5.34 3.48 -2.18
N GLY A 95 -5.81 3.55 -3.43
CA GLY A 95 -5.31 4.48 -4.45
C GLY A 95 -4.14 3.93 -5.27
N TYR A 96 -3.94 2.62 -5.33
CA TYR A 96 -2.96 2.02 -6.24
C TYR A 96 -3.38 2.26 -7.70
N LYS A 97 -2.45 2.70 -8.54
CA LYS A 97 -2.69 2.86 -9.98
C LYS A 97 -2.57 1.53 -10.71
N GLU A 98 -1.50 0.80 -10.38
CA GLU A 98 -1.18 -0.48 -10.99
C GLU A 98 -0.39 -1.33 -10.00
N ILE A 99 -0.67 -2.62 -9.99
CA ILE A 99 0.13 -3.65 -9.31
C ILE A 99 0.31 -4.76 -10.32
N SER A 100 1.56 -5.06 -10.68
CA SER A 100 1.91 -6.17 -11.56
C SER A 100 2.93 -7.07 -10.89
N VAL A 101 2.79 -8.38 -11.09
CA VAL A 101 3.71 -9.38 -10.52
C VAL A 101 4.23 -10.24 -11.66
N SER A 102 5.53 -10.13 -11.92
CA SER A 102 6.27 -10.96 -12.87
C SER A 102 7.11 -11.99 -12.12
N ARG A 103 7.59 -13.04 -12.80
CA ARG A 103 8.44 -14.06 -12.16
C ARG A 103 9.55 -14.60 -13.04
N PHE A 104 10.61 -15.06 -12.37
CA PHE A 104 11.62 -15.96 -12.93
C PHE A 104 11.86 -17.13 -11.96
N LYS A 105 11.49 -18.35 -12.36
CA LYS A 105 11.46 -19.53 -11.47
C LYS A 105 10.66 -19.22 -10.20
N ASN A 106 11.30 -19.16 -9.03
CA ASN A 106 10.70 -18.87 -7.74
C ASN A 106 10.84 -17.40 -7.33
N LEU A 107 11.62 -16.59 -8.06
CA LEU A 107 11.75 -15.17 -7.79
C LEU A 107 10.54 -14.45 -8.37
N LEU A 108 9.80 -13.74 -7.52
CA LEU A 108 8.76 -12.81 -7.91
C LEU A 108 9.31 -11.40 -7.91
N VAL A 109 8.86 -10.62 -8.88
CA VAL A 109 9.12 -9.20 -9.02
C VAL A 109 7.77 -8.51 -9.07
N MET A 110 7.47 -7.71 -8.06
CA MET A 110 6.25 -6.91 -8.00
C MET A 110 6.58 -5.46 -8.33
N THR A 111 5.88 -4.90 -9.31
CA THR A 111 5.94 -3.48 -9.63
C THR A 111 4.64 -2.84 -9.17
N VAL A 112 4.73 -1.75 -8.42
CA VAL A 112 3.58 -0.96 -8.00
C VAL A 112 3.72 0.47 -8.49
N ILE A 113 2.63 1.02 -9.02
CA ILE A 113 2.54 2.42 -9.42
C ILE A 113 1.57 3.11 -8.46
N ILE A 114 2.03 4.18 -7.81
CA ILE A 114 1.28 4.94 -6.80
C ILE A 114 1.36 6.44 -7.09
N PRO A 115 0.45 7.26 -6.53
CA PRO A 115 0.57 8.70 -6.64
C PRO A 115 1.90 9.18 -6.05
N GLN A 116 2.56 10.13 -6.71
CA GLN A 116 3.85 10.65 -6.26
C GLN A 116 3.76 11.19 -4.82
N GLY A 117 4.65 10.74 -3.95
CA GLY A 117 4.69 11.17 -2.54
C GLY A 117 3.67 10.45 -1.64
N ALA A 118 2.95 9.45 -2.17
CA ALA A 118 2.12 8.59 -1.36
C ALA A 118 2.96 7.67 -0.46
N ASN A 119 2.36 7.20 0.64
CA ASN A 119 3.03 6.34 1.60
C ASN A 119 2.54 4.90 1.46
N LEU A 120 3.39 4.01 0.96
CA LEU A 120 3.06 2.59 0.71
C LEU A 120 2.57 1.85 1.95
N ASP A 121 3.14 2.11 3.13
CA ASP A 121 2.72 1.46 4.37
C ASP A 121 1.27 1.85 4.74
N SER A 122 0.93 3.14 4.57
CA SER A 122 -0.42 3.66 4.79
C SER A 122 -1.41 3.09 3.78
N MET A 123 -1.05 3.05 2.50
CA MET A 123 -1.88 2.48 1.43
C MET A 123 -2.15 0.99 1.67
N SER A 124 -1.13 0.24 2.09
CA SER A 124 -1.26 -1.19 2.41
C SER A 124 -2.21 -1.45 3.56
N LYS A 125 -2.11 -0.65 4.63
CA LYS A 125 -3.05 -0.72 5.77
C LYS A 125 -4.49 -0.40 5.36
N ILE A 126 -4.69 0.59 4.47
CA ILE A 126 -6.02 0.93 3.95
C ILE A 126 -6.59 -0.23 3.12
N ALA A 127 -5.77 -0.84 2.26
CA ALA A 127 -6.16 -1.98 1.44
C ALA A 127 -6.54 -3.19 2.31
N GLU A 128 -5.72 -3.53 3.29
CA GLU A 128 -5.96 -4.66 4.21
C GLU A 128 -7.21 -4.43 5.08
N ALA A 129 -7.39 -3.22 5.61
CA ALA A 129 -8.54 -2.87 6.44
C ALA A 129 -9.85 -2.67 5.64
N SER A 130 -9.80 -2.73 4.30
CA SER A 130 -10.98 -2.50 3.46
C SER A 130 -12.03 -3.60 3.58
N ASN A 131 -11.61 -4.85 3.80
CA ASN A 131 -12.47 -6.02 3.94
C ASN A 131 -11.71 -7.13 4.71
N PRO A 132 -12.34 -7.89 5.63
CA PRO A 132 -11.71 -9.04 6.30
C PRO A 132 -11.05 -10.05 5.35
N LYS A 133 -11.59 -10.21 4.13
CA LYS A 133 -11.02 -11.06 3.07
C LYS A 133 -9.63 -10.61 2.62
N CYS A 134 -9.31 -9.32 2.70
CA CYS A 134 -7.98 -8.81 2.36
C CYS A 134 -6.93 -9.31 3.37
N ALA A 135 -7.23 -9.27 4.66
CA ALA A 135 -6.35 -9.82 5.69
C ALA A 135 -6.23 -11.35 5.57
N GLU A 136 -7.31 -12.05 5.20
CA GLU A 136 -7.28 -13.50 4.94
C GLU A 136 -6.39 -13.83 3.73
N TRP A 137 -6.52 -13.07 2.64
CA TRP A 137 -5.66 -13.18 1.47
C TRP A 137 -4.18 -12.98 1.83
N ASN A 138 -3.87 -11.96 2.64
CA ASN A 138 -2.50 -11.70 3.09
C ASN A 138 -1.91 -12.89 3.85
N ARG A 139 -2.66 -13.46 4.81
CA ARG A 139 -2.23 -14.67 5.55
C ARG A 139 -2.02 -15.86 4.64
N LEU A 140 -2.88 -16.05 3.64
CA LEU A 140 -2.77 -17.13 2.67
C LEU A 140 -1.50 -16.96 1.81
N MET A 141 -1.27 -15.77 1.25
CA MET A 141 -0.10 -15.49 0.40
C MET A 141 1.21 -15.57 1.17
N ASP A 142 1.21 -15.18 2.45
CA ASP A 142 2.37 -15.23 3.33
C ASP A 142 2.96 -16.65 3.44
N GLN A 143 2.12 -17.69 3.39
CA GLN A 143 2.54 -19.10 3.50
C GLN A 143 3.40 -19.60 2.32
N PHE A 144 3.35 -18.91 1.18
CA PHE A 144 4.11 -19.27 -0.01
C PHE A 144 5.43 -18.52 -0.11
N GLN A 145 5.57 -17.40 0.60
CA GLN A 145 6.64 -16.43 0.39
C GLN A 145 7.78 -16.61 1.41
N ARG A 146 9.00 -16.37 0.95
CA ARG A 146 10.24 -16.32 1.73
C ARG A 146 11.15 -15.20 1.23
N GLY A 147 12.03 -14.71 2.09
CA GLY A 147 13.03 -13.73 1.71
C GLY A 147 13.96 -14.19 0.58
N VAL A 148 14.43 -13.24 -0.21
CA VAL A 148 15.54 -13.44 -1.15
C VAL A 148 16.87 -13.62 -0.39
N SER A 149 17.89 -14.17 -1.04
CA SER A 149 19.20 -14.32 -0.40
C SER A 149 19.72 -12.96 0.08
N GLY A 150 20.11 -12.86 1.35
CA GLY A 150 20.58 -11.62 1.97
C GLY A 150 19.52 -10.82 2.75
N THR A 151 18.26 -11.26 2.78
CA THR A 151 17.23 -10.65 3.64
C THR A 151 17.53 -10.88 5.13
N ALA A 152 17.17 -9.91 5.96
CA ALA A 152 17.18 -10.07 7.41
C ALA A 152 16.22 -11.21 7.86
N PRO A 153 16.46 -11.85 9.02
CA PRO A 153 15.51 -12.82 9.57
C PRO A 153 14.09 -12.24 9.67
N GLY A 154 13.11 -12.96 9.11
CA GLY A 154 11.71 -12.53 9.11
C GLY A 154 11.33 -11.55 8.00
N GLN A 155 12.28 -10.96 7.27
CA GLN A 155 12.00 -10.11 6.12
C GLN A 155 11.71 -10.97 4.88
N LYS A 156 10.60 -10.70 4.19
CA LYS A 156 10.22 -11.38 2.95
C LYS A 156 10.43 -10.49 1.73
N TRP A 157 9.65 -9.43 1.63
CA TRP A 157 9.75 -8.48 0.51
C TRP A 157 10.91 -7.50 0.72
N VAL A 158 11.61 -7.22 -0.37
CA VAL A 158 12.71 -6.24 -0.42
C VAL A 158 12.46 -5.29 -1.57
N GLU A 159 12.59 -3.98 -1.34
CA GLU A 159 12.54 -2.99 -2.40
C GLU A 159 13.81 -3.07 -3.27
N ALA A 160 13.63 -3.25 -4.58
CA ALA A 160 14.68 -3.15 -5.57
C ALA A 160 14.84 -1.67 -5.98
N LYS A 161 16.01 -1.10 -5.71
CA LYS A 161 16.30 0.30 -6.00
C LYS A 161 16.56 0.49 -7.49
N GLN A 162 15.76 1.32 -8.14
CA GLN A 162 16.02 1.76 -9.50
C GLN A 162 17.33 2.56 -9.55
N PHE A 163 18.26 2.15 -10.40
CA PHE A 163 19.55 2.84 -10.59
C PHE A 163 19.65 3.54 -11.94
N TYR A 164 18.82 3.16 -12.92
CA TYR A 164 18.81 3.70 -14.27
C TYR A 164 17.39 3.73 -14.82
N HIS A 165 17.06 4.78 -15.57
CA HIS A 165 15.79 4.94 -16.27
C HIS A 165 16.05 5.70 -17.57
N PHE A 166 15.50 5.19 -18.67
CA PHE A 166 15.51 5.83 -19.98
C PHE A 166 14.06 6.06 -20.41
N GLU A 167 13.78 7.26 -20.90
CA GLU A 167 12.49 7.66 -21.45
C GLU A 167 12.75 8.30 -22.81
N ASN A 168 12.16 7.74 -23.87
CA ASN A 168 12.17 8.37 -25.20
C ASN A 168 11.01 9.35 -25.27
N LYS A 169 11.30 10.63 -25.41
CA LYS A 169 10.31 11.72 -25.43
C LYS A 169 9.86 12.05 -26.85
#